data_AF-A0AAU6WND2-F1
#
_entry.id   AF-A0AAU6WND2-F1
#
_cell.length_a   1.000
_cell.length_b   1.000
_cell.length_c   1.000
_cell.angle_alpha   90.00
_cell.angle_beta   90.00
_cell.angle_gamma   90.00
#
_symmetry.space_group_name_H-M   'P 1'
#
loop_
_entity.id
_entity.type
_entity.pdbx_description
1 polymer ?
#
loop_
_entity_poly.entity_id
_entity_poly.type
_entity_poly.pdbx_seq_one_letter_code
_entity_poly.pdbx_strand_id
1 'polypeptide(L)'
;MLLHSEDKIFQSLSGELAGKLQLEDRKKLPLIEKDLASLSLEPESVSHDLEFTGENEALGALYVIEGSTLGGNVIARQLSKTEGFDGITFNFFGCYRENTGPMWKNFKEVLDTAVNEQNYDEVLSGAKKLYNFLLNVN
;
A
#
# COMPACT_ATOMS: atom_id res chain seq x y z
N MET A 1 8.01 5.78 5.86
CA MET A 1 6.85 5.03 6.40
C MET A 1 6.56 3.76 5.59
N LEU A 2 6.37 3.81 4.27
CA LEU A 2 6.10 2.60 3.44
C LEU A 2 7.33 1.97 2.76
N LEU A 3 8.47 2.68 2.75
CA LEU A 3 9.66 2.34 1.96
C LEU A 3 10.04 0.85 2.03
N HIS A 4 10.16 0.31 3.24
CA HIS A 4 10.63 -1.05 3.45
C HIS A 4 9.49 -2.05 3.55
N SER A 5 8.30 -1.62 3.97
CA SER A 5 7.15 -2.49 4.15
C SER A 5 6.61 -2.99 2.81
N GLU A 6 6.62 -2.16 1.75
CA GLU A 6 6.18 -2.57 0.40
C GLU A 6 7.05 -3.71 -0.15
N ASP A 7 8.38 -3.53 -0.15
CA ASP A 7 9.31 -4.55 -0.63
C ASP A 7 9.21 -5.85 0.18
N LYS A 8 9.06 -5.76 1.51
CA LYS A 8 8.88 -6.93 2.37
C LYS A 8 7.60 -7.68 2.05
N ILE A 9 6.48 -6.97 1.87
CA ILE A 9 5.21 -7.59 1.46
C ILE A 9 5.40 -8.29 0.12
N PHE A 10 6.01 -7.62 -0.87
CA PHE A 10 6.13 -8.17 -2.23
C PHE A 10 7.05 -9.38 -2.28
N GLN A 11 8.14 -9.38 -1.51
CA GLN A 11 9.07 -10.51 -1.38
C GLN A 11 8.46 -11.71 -0.66
N SER A 12 7.44 -11.50 0.19
CA SER A 12 6.73 -12.57 0.90
C SER A 12 5.62 -13.23 0.07
N LEU A 13 5.33 -12.73 -1.14
CA LEU A 13 4.31 -13.30 -2.03
C LEU A 13 4.95 -14.22 -3.07
N SER A 14 4.30 -15.36 -3.33
CA SER A 14 4.72 -16.28 -4.38
C SER A 14 4.64 -15.64 -5.78
N GLY A 15 5.46 -16.12 -6.72
CA GLY A 15 5.48 -15.59 -8.10
C GLY A 15 4.13 -15.69 -8.83
N GLU A 16 3.31 -16.69 -8.49
CA GLU A 16 1.94 -16.82 -9.00
C GLU A 16 1.05 -15.66 -8.51
N LEU A 17 1.05 -15.39 -7.20
CA LEU A 17 0.30 -14.29 -6.62
C LEU A 17 0.82 -12.94 -7.13
N ALA A 18 2.14 -12.80 -7.27
CA ALA A 18 2.75 -11.59 -7.80
C ALA A 18 2.24 -11.25 -9.20
N GLY A 19 2.11 -12.25 -10.07
CA GLY A 19 1.55 -12.11 -11.41
C GLY A 19 0.06 -11.76 -11.40
N LYS A 20 -0.75 -12.48 -10.61
CA LYS A 20 -2.20 -12.22 -10.50
C LYS A 20 -2.52 -10.83 -9.95
N LEU A 21 -1.68 -10.35 -9.03
CA LEU A 21 -1.81 -9.05 -8.39
C LEU A 21 -1.14 -7.93 -9.19
N GLN A 22 -0.34 -8.20 -10.22
CA GLN A 22 0.36 -7.16 -10.99
C GLN A 22 1.21 -6.26 -10.06
N LEU A 23 2.04 -6.85 -9.19
CA LEU A 23 2.72 -6.10 -8.11
C LEU A 23 3.58 -4.93 -8.60
N GLU A 24 4.14 -5.02 -9.81
CA GLU A 24 4.90 -3.92 -10.42
C GLU A 24 4.05 -2.65 -10.57
N ASP A 25 2.78 -2.80 -10.95
CA ASP A 25 1.83 -1.69 -11.08
C ASP A 25 1.30 -1.21 -9.73
N ARG A 26 1.62 -1.92 -8.63
CA ARG A 26 1.22 -1.57 -7.27
C ARG A 26 2.33 -0.87 -6.47
N LYS A 27 3.51 -0.64 -7.04
CA LYS A 27 4.61 0.08 -6.39
C LYS A 27 4.22 1.54 -6.10
N LYS A 28 4.23 1.90 -4.82
CA LYS A 28 3.89 3.24 -4.33
C LYS A 28 5.12 4.00 -3.87
N LEU A 29 6.22 3.31 -3.58
CA LEU A 29 7.47 3.95 -3.17
C LEU A 29 7.96 5.02 -4.17
N PRO A 30 8.07 4.76 -5.48
CA PRO A 30 8.51 5.80 -6.43
C PRO A 30 7.60 7.03 -6.47
N LEU A 31 6.31 6.88 -6.09
CA LEU A 31 5.36 7.98 -6.04
C LEU A 31 5.59 8.87 -4.81
N ILE A 32 5.98 8.28 -3.68
CA ILE A 32 6.37 9.01 -2.48
C ILE A 32 7.65 9.81 -2.75
N GLU A 33 8.65 9.22 -3.38
CA GLU A 33 9.90 9.91 -3.74
C GLU A 33 9.63 11.11 -4.65
N LYS A 34 8.73 10.94 -5.62
CA LYS A 34 8.30 12.03 -6.50
C LYS A 34 7.58 13.14 -5.74
N ASP A 35 6.73 12.79 -4.78
CA ASP A 35 6.02 13.77 -3.95
C ASP A 35 7.01 14.54 -3.04
N LEU A 36 7.96 13.85 -2.40
CA LEU A 36 9.02 14.48 -1.61
C LEU A 36 9.81 15.49 -2.43
N ALA A 37 10.25 15.12 -3.64
CA ALA A 37 10.94 16.01 -4.54
C ALA A 37 10.09 17.24 -4.93
N SER A 38 8.79 17.05 -5.19
CA SER A 38 7.87 18.15 -5.51
C SER A 38 7.65 19.12 -4.34
N LEU A 39 7.80 18.63 -3.11
CA LEU A 39 7.65 19.39 -1.88
C LEU A 39 9.00 19.94 -1.36
N SER A 40 10.10 19.69 -2.06
CA SER A 40 11.47 20.04 -1.61
C SER A 40 11.78 19.48 -0.22
N LEU A 41 11.29 18.26 0.06
CA LEU A 41 11.53 17.53 1.30
C LEU A 41 12.59 16.45 1.06
N GLU A 42 13.46 16.28 2.04
CA GLU A 42 14.42 15.17 2.07
C GLU A 42 13.76 13.92 2.68
N PRO A 43 14.08 12.72 2.17
CA PRO A 43 13.59 11.49 2.76
C PRO A 43 14.18 11.28 4.16
N GLU A 44 13.31 11.03 5.13
CA GLU A 44 13.72 10.66 6.48
C GLU A 44 13.90 9.14 6.60
N SER A 45 15.03 8.70 7.15
CA SER A 45 15.31 7.28 7.33
C SER A 45 14.55 6.75 8.55
N VAL A 46 13.45 6.06 8.29
CA VAL A 46 12.68 5.39 9.33
C VAL A 46 13.08 3.91 9.37
N SER A 47 13.69 3.48 10.48
CA SER A 47 14.10 2.09 10.73
C SER A 47 13.04 1.40 11.58
N HIS A 48 12.01 0.86 10.94
CA HIS A 48 11.09 -0.08 11.59
C HIS A 48 10.94 -1.31 10.70
N ASP A 49 11.32 -2.46 11.24
CA ASP A 49 11.21 -3.73 10.52
C ASP A 49 9.80 -4.29 10.65
N LEU A 50 9.25 -4.70 9.51
CA LEU A 50 8.00 -5.43 9.41
C LEU A 50 8.31 -6.80 8.80
N GLU A 51 8.05 -7.85 9.57
CA GLU A 51 8.28 -9.23 9.15
C GLU A 51 6.98 -10.02 9.05
N PHE A 52 6.92 -10.89 8.04
CA PHE A 52 5.80 -11.78 7.78
C PHE A 52 6.27 -13.22 7.83
N THR A 53 5.49 -14.09 8.47
CA THR A 53 5.82 -15.52 8.62
C THR A 53 5.38 -16.34 7.41
N GLY A 54 4.57 -15.76 6.51
CA GLY A 54 4.10 -16.41 5.28
C GLY A 54 3.29 -15.49 4.37
N GLU A 55 2.90 -16.01 3.21
CA GLU A 55 2.19 -15.24 2.17
C GLU A 55 0.81 -14.75 2.62
N ASN A 56 0.11 -15.49 3.49
CA ASN A 56 -1.18 -15.09 4.03
C ASN A 56 -1.08 -13.80 4.86
N GLU A 57 -0.07 -13.69 5.73
CA GLU A 57 0.15 -12.45 6.48
C GLU A 57 0.52 -11.29 5.53
N ALA A 58 1.32 -11.55 4.50
CA ALA A 58 1.66 -10.55 3.49
C ALA A 58 0.42 -10.08 2.69
N LEU A 59 -0.50 -10.98 2.34
CA LEU A 59 -1.78 -10.64 1.72
C LEU A 59 -2.65 -9.78 2.65
N GLY A 60 -2.65 -10.08 3.95
CA GLY A 60 -3.33 -9.27 4.97
C GLY A 60 -2.76 -7.87 5.09
N ALA A 61 -1.44 -7.73 5.05
CA ALA A 61 -0.80 -6.42 5.02
C ALA A 61 -1.11 -5.68 3.71
N LEU A 62 -1.01 -6.37 2.56
CA LEU A 62 -1.34 -5.78 1.27
C LEU A 62 -2.79 -5.30 1.21
N TYR A 63 -3.73 -6.00 1.85
CA TYR A 63 -5.12 -5.54 2.01
C TYR A 63 -5.21 -4.14 2.62
N VAL A 64 -4.43 -3.85 3.66
CA VAL A 64 -4.43 -2.54 4.33
C VAL A 64 -3.87 -1.46 3.40
N ILE A 65 -2.77 -1.75 2.68
CA ILE A 65 -2.18 -0.83 1.71
C ILE A 65 -3.15 -0.54 0.56
N GLU A 66 -3.68 -1.59 -0.08
CA GLU A 66 -4.58 -1.46 -1.23
C GLU A 66 -5.91 -0.80 -0.84
N GLY A 67 -6.45 -1.16 0.33
CA GLY A 67 -7.68 -0.55 0.85
C GLY A 67 -7.53 0.94 1.12
N SER A 68 -6.34 1.39 1.55
CA SER A 68 -6.07 2.81 1.83
C SER A 68 -6.16 3.70 0.58
N THR A 69 -5.96 3.14 -0.62
CA THR A 69 -5.96 3.89 -1.89
C THR A 69 -7.33 4.51 -2.22
N LEU A 70 -8.41 3.90 -1.76
CA LEU A 70 -9.78 4.42 -1.90
C LEU A 70 -9.93 5.77 -1.18
N GLY A 71 -9.44 5.83 0.07
CA GLY A 71 -9.41 7.06 0.86
C GLY A 71 -8.39 8.07 0.34
N GLY A 72 -7.27 7.58 -0.22
CA GLY A 72 -6.23 8.40 -0.84
C GLY A 72 -6.77 9.38 -1.88
N ASN A 73 -7.66 8.93 -2.78
CA ASN A 73 -8.26 9.82 -3.77
C ASN A 73 -9.09 10.96 -3.15
N VAL A 74 -9.77 10.69 -2.03
CA VAL A 74 -10.53 11.71 -1.30
C VAL A 74 -9.57 12.73 -0.69
N ILE A 75 -8.46 12.26 -0.11
CA ILE A 75 -7.40 13.10 0.46
C ILE A 75 -6.78 13.97 -0.63
N ALA A 76 -6.36 13.39 -1.76
CA ALA A 76 -5.76 14.12 -2.88
C ALA A 76 -6.67 15.25 -3.39
N ARG A 77 -7.97 14.96 -3.56
CA ARG A 77 -8.97 15.95 -3.99
C ARG A 77 -9.16 17.08 -2.98
N GLN A 78 -9.00 16.79 -1.69
CA GLN A 78 -9.13 17.82 -0.67
C GLN A 78 -7.87 18.67 -0.60
N LEU A 79 -6.69 18.04 -0.63
CA LEU A 79 -5.40 18.75 -0.64
C LEU A 79 -5.25 19.67 -1.85
N SER A 80 -5.75 19.26 -3.03
CA SER A 80 -5.70 20.10 -4.23
C SER A 80 -6.54 21.38 -4.16
N LYS A 81 -7.37 21.54 -3.11
CA LYS A 81 -8.20 22.74 -2.86
C LYS A 81 -7.66 23.56 -1.69
N THR A 82 -6.63 23.09 -1.02
CA THR A 82 -6.04 23.74 0.14
C THR A 82 -5.02 24.76 -0.35
N GLU A 83 -5.13 25.99 0.17
CA GLU A 83 -4.18 27.07 -0.11
C GLU A 83 -2.74 26.64 0.24
N GLY A 84 -1.79 26.93 -0.65
CA GLY A 84 -0.38 26.56 -0.46
C GLY A 84 0.01 25.21 -1.08
N PHE A 85 -0.95 24.47 -1.66
CA PHE A 85 -0.68 23.25 -2.44
C PHE A 85 -1.03 23.39 -3.93
N ASP A 86 -1.13 24.62 -4.42
CA ASP A 86 -1.38 24.92 -5.83
C ASP A 86 -0.34 24.27 -6.73
N GLY A 87 -0.79 23.45 -7.69
CA GLY A 87 0.09 22.76 -8.65
C GLY A 87 0.74 21.47 -8.12
N ILE A 88 0.53 21.10 -6.85
CA ILE A 88 1.03 19.82 -6.30
C ILE A 88 0.09 18.68 -6.68
N THR A 89 0.64 17.63 -7.29
CA THR A 89 -0.14 16.53 -7.90
C THR A 89 -0.37 15.35 -6.94
N PHE A 90 0.23 15.33 -5.74
CA PHE A 90 0.07 14.29 -4.69
C PHE A 90 0.00 12.87 -5.27
N ASN A 91 1.07 12.45 -5.96
CA ASN A 91 1.15 11.23 -6.75
C ASN A 91 0.86 9.98 -5.92
N PHE A 92 1.28 9.93 -4.66
CA PHE A 92 1.03 8.81 -3.76
C PHE A 92 -0.47 8.64 -3.45
N PHE A 93 -1.16 9.71 -3.09
CA PHE A 93 -2.60 9.65 -2.77
C PHE A 93 -3.47 9.37 -4.00
N GLY A 94 -3.00 9.74 -5.20
CA GLY A 94 -3.62 9.46 -6.48
C GLY A 94 -2.99 8.29 -7.26
N CYS A 95 -2.37 7.32 -6.58
CA CYS A 95 -1.47 6.34 -7.20
C CYS A 95 -2.05 5.59 -8.41
N TYR A 96 -3.35 5.30 -8.40
CA TYR A 96 -4.03 4.59 -9.48
C TYR A 96 -4.95 5.46 -10.32
N ARG A 97 -5.16 6.72 -9.95
CA ARG A 97 -6.08 7.64 -10.64
C ARG A 97 -7.44 6.97 -10.90
N GLU A 98 -7.92 6.98 -12.15
CA GLU A 98 -9.16 6.32 -12.60
C GLU A 98 -9.18 4.80 -12.39
N ASN A 99 -8.01 4.16 -12.25
CA ASN A 99 -7.88 2.71 -12.07
C ASN A 99 -8.01 2.25 -10.61
N THR A 100 -8.26 3.16 -9.65
CA THR A 100 -8.36 2.77 -8.22
C THR A 100 -9.43 1.71 -7.99
N GLY A 101 -10.63 1.89 -8.58
CA GLY A 101 -11.71 0.90 -8.48
C GLY A 101 -11.34 -0.45 -9.08
N PRO A 102 -10.87 -0.50 -10.35
CA PRO A 102 -10.36 -1.71 -10.97
C PRO A 102 -9.25 -2.42 -10.19
N MET A 103 -8.24 -1.69 -9.70
CA MET A 103 -7.11 -2.23 -8.93
C MET A 103 -7.57 -2.87 -7.61
N TRP A 104 -8.50 -2.21 -6.91
CA TRP A 104 -9.09 -2.74 -5.69
C TRP A 104 -9.96 -3.97 -5.96
N LYS A 105 -10.73 -3.96 -7.04
CA LYS A 105 -11.55 -5.10 -7.45
C LYS A 105 -10.67 -6.32 -7.76
N ASN A 106 -9.64 -6.16 -8.57
CA ASN A 106 -8.69 -7.24 -8.88
C ASN A 106 -8.04 -7.79 -7.61
N PHE A 107 -7.60 -6.92 -6.69
CA PHE A 107 -7.00 -7.37 -5.44
C PHE A 107 -7.96 -8.28 -4.64
N LYS A 108 -9.21 -7.87 -4.48
CA LYS A 108 -10.22 -8.67 -3.76
C LYS A 108 -10.50 -10.01 -4.44
N GLU A 109 -10.62 -10.02 -5.77
CA GLU A 109 -10.85 -11.28 -6.52
C GLU A 109 -9.68 -12.26 -6.34
N VAL A 110 -8.45 -11.77 -6.31
CA VAL A 110 -7.28 -12.62 -6.01
C VAL A 110 -7.31 -13.09 -4.56
N LEU A 111 -7.62 -12.21 -3.60
CA LEU A 111 -7.70 -12.57 -2.18
C LEU A 111 -8.77 -13.65 -1.92
N ASP A 112 -9.96 -13.48 -2.49
CA ASP A 112 -11.10 -14.40 -2.36
C ASP A 112 -10.81 -15.80 -2.93
N THR A 113 -9.88 -15.90 -3.90
CA THR A 113 -9.51 -17.17 -4.54
C THR A 113 -8.25 -17.80 -3.98
N ALA A 114 -7.33 -17.00 -3.45
CA ALA A 114 -6.06 -17.46 -2.89
C ALA A 114 -6.18 -17.97 -1.45
N VAL A 115 -7.13 -17.42 -0.67
CA VAL A 115 -7.22 -17.67 0.77
C VAL A 115 -8.43 -18.55 1.09
N ASN A 116 -8.19 -19.65 1.80
CA ASN A 116 -9.23 -20.51 2.36
C ASN A 116 -9.52 -20.17 3.84
N GLU A 117 -10.61 -20.71 4.37
CA GLU A 117 -11.05 -20.44 5.74
C GLU A 117 -10.01 -20.79 6.80
N GLN A 118 -9.20 -21.84 6.57
CA GLN A 118 -8.14 -22.26 7.49
C GLN A 118 -7.04 -21.20 7.64
N ASN A 119 -6.87 -20.34 6.64
CA ASN A 119 -5.81 -19.31 6.60
C ASN A 119 -6.30 -17.91 7.01
N TYR A 120 -7.59 -17.74 7.34
CA TYR A 120 -8.14 -16.41 7.67
C TYR A 120 -7.45 -15.75 8.86
N ASP A 121 -7.08 -16.50 9.88
CA ASP A 121 -6.39 -15.95 11.05
C ASP A 121 -5.01 -15.37 10.71
N GLU A 122 -4.29 -15.99 9.77
CA GLU A 122 -2.99 -15.49 9.29
C GLU A 122 -3.17 -14.19 8.49
N VAL A 123 -4.18 -14.13 7.62
CA VAL A 123 -4.49 -12.90 6.87
C VAL A 123 -4.89 -11.77 7.82
N LEU A 124 -5.73 -12.04 8.82
CA LEU A 124 -6.08 -11.07 9.84
C LEU A 124 -4.86 -10.64 10.68
N SER A 125 -3.97 -11.56 11.02
CA SER A 125 -2.71 -11.27 11.71
C SER A 125 -1.88 -10.27 10.91
N GLY A 126 -1.70 -10.51 9.61
CA GLY A 126 -0.99 -9.62 8.70
C GLY A 126 -1.57 -8.21 8.63
N ALA A 127 -2.89 -8.10 8.49
CA ALA A 127 -3.58 -6.81 8.48
C ALA A 127 -3.38 -6.05 9.80
N LYS A 128 -3.55 -6.73 10.94
CA LYS A 128 -3.32 -6.15 12.28
C LYS A 128 -1.88 -5.71 12.47
N LYS A 129 -0.91 -6.51 12.04
CA LYS A 129 0.52 -6.16 12.07
C LYS A 129 0.77 -4.85 11.33
N LEU A 130 0.23 -4.69 10.11
CA LEU A 130 0.44 -3.46 9.36
C LEU A 130 -0.28 -2.25 9.96
N TYR A 131 -1.51 -2.40 10.45
CA TYR A 131 -2.17 -1.30 11.18
C TYR A 131 -1.36 -0.86 12.41
N ASN A 132 -0.92 -1.82 13.23
CA ASN A 132 -0.09 -1.52 14.39
C ASN A 132 1.22 -0.86 13.99
N PHE A 133 1.87 -1.34 12.93
CA PHE A 133 3.06 -0.70 12.39
C PHE A 133 2.79 0.76 12.06
N LEU A 134 1.78 1.05 11.24
CA LEU A 134 1.43 2.42 10.81
C LEU A 134 1.04 3.35 11.96
N LEU A 135 0.43 2.83 13.03
CA LEU A 135 0.08 3.61 14.22
C LEU A 135 1.27 3.97 15.11
N ASN A 136 2.37 3.19 15.02
CA ASN A 136 3.54 3.35 15.88
C ASN A 136 4.75 3.95 15.16
N VAL A 137 4.65 4.24 13.86
CA VAL A 137 5.69 4.99 13.15
C VAL A 137 5.57 6.47 13.53
N ASN A 138 6.49 6.93 14.38
CA ASN A 138 6.78 8.36 14.62
C ASN A 138 7.86 8.85 13.67
#